data_AF-A0A0Q5L5B9-F1
#
_entry.id   AF-A0A0Q5L5B9-F1
#
_cell.length_a   1.000
_cell.length_b   1.000
_cell.length_c   1.000
_cell.angle_alpha   90.00
_cell.angle_beta   90.00
_cell.angle_gamma   90.00
#
_symmetry.space_group_name_H-M   'P 1'
#
loop_
_entity.id
_entity.type
_entity.pdbx_description
1 polymer ?
#
loop_
_entity_poly.entity_id
_entity_poly.type
_entity_poly.pdbx_seq_one_letter_code
_entity_poly.pdbx_strand_id
1 'polypeptide(L)'
;MSLHSFLNALASSQAAQRNFFDQARRAMLVALARKYPAISHALLEDVAMQVFQQLWSGLIGEFFSTHPPGSDAFRQDLVRYLAHVIAPRRLVDHLRRTGREVPVSDWVRPGEDDLSEHALFDQVLPPCGDEVTASAERAQLLHRLARCVDHLPPRMRDVVQQVLEDVRQADIARALDIPEGTVKSRMSEAVKRIKRCMGIGKERP
;
A
#
# COMPACT_ATOMS: atom_id res chain seq x y z
N MET A 1 21.24 -6.09 -0.12
CA MET A 1 21.41 -4.66 -0.49
C MET A 1 20.14 -3.92 -0.08
N SER A 2 20.25 -2.89 0.76
CA SER A 2 19.11 -2.16 1.32
C SER A 2 18.53 -1.16 0.31
N LEU A 3 17.30 -0.66 0.53
CA LEU A 3 16.70 0.44 -0.26
C LEU A 3 17.70 1.59 -0.48
N HIS A 4 18.48 1.93 0.55
CA HIS A 4 19.53 2.94 0.49
C HIS A 4 20.60 2.65 -0.56
N SER A 5 21.06 1.40 -0.68
CA SER A 5 22.04 1.02 -1.72
C SER A 5 21.47 1.13 -3.15
N PHE A 6 20.19 0.84 -3.32
CA PHE A 6 19.51 1.03 -4.61
C PHE A 6 19.38 2.52 -4.95
N LEU A 7 18.98 3.37 -4.00
CA LEU A 7 18.88 4.82 -4.21
C LEU A 7 20.24 5.44 -4.55
N ASN A 8 21.32 4.99 -3.90
CA ASN A 8 22.68 5.44 -4.22
C ASN A 8 23.11 5.00 -5.64
N ALA A 9 22.79 3.77 -6.05
CA ALA A 9 23.04 3.31 -7.41
C ALA A 9 22.21 4.12 -8.43
N LEU A 10 20.96 4.42 -8.12
CA LEU A 10 20.09 5.26 -8.96
C LEU A 10 20.64 6.69 -9.11
N ALA A 11 21.19 7.26 -8.02
CA ALA A 11 21.81 8.58 -8.01
C ALA A 11 23.06 8.68 -8.92
N SER A 12 23.71 7.55 -9.22
CA SER A 12 24.91 7.53 -10.06
C SER A 12 24.64 7.82 -11.54
N SER A 13 23.39 7.72 -11.99
CA SER A 13 22.98 7.99 -13.37
C SER A 13 21.80 8.95 -13.43
N GLN A 14 22.04 10.16 -13.93
CA GLN A 14 21.01 11.18 -14.08
C GLN A 14 19.84 10.72 -14.97
N ALA A 15 20.13 9.94 -16.01
CA ALA A 15 19.12 9.39 -16.91
C ALA A 15 18.24 8.33 -16.21
N ALA A 16 18.87 7.43 -15.44
CA ALA A 16 18.13 6.40 -14.70
C ALA A 16 17.26 7.03 -13.59
N GLN A 17 17.80 8.03 -12.91
CA GLN A 17 17.08 8.77 -11.88
C GLN A 17 15.85 9.50 -12.45
N ARG A 18 15.99 10.21 -13.57
CA ARG A 18 14.86 10.88 -14.24
C ARG A 18 13.77 9.89 -14.66
N ASN A 19 14.15 8.79 -15.31
CA ASN A 19 13.20 7.78 -15.76
C ASN A 19 12.41 7.19 -14.56
N PHE A 20 13.10 6.84 -13.47
CA PHE A 20 12.44 6.37 -12.27
C PHE A 20 11.46 7.39 -11.69
N PHE A 21 11.85 8.66 -11.59
CA PHE A 21 10.97 9.71 -11.08
C PHE A 21 9.74 9.90 -11.97
N ASP A 22 9.90 9.93 -13.29
CA ASP A 22 8.78 10.06 -14.22
C ASP A 22 7.81 8.88 -14.12
N GLN A 23 8.35 7.66 -14.04
CA GLN A 23 7.56 6.45 -13.86
C GLN A 23 6.80 6.45 -12.53
N ALA A 24 7.49 6.74 -11.42
CA ALA A 24 6.89 6.79 -10.09
C ALA A 24 5.83 7.89 -9.98
N ARG A 25 6.11 9.07 -10.54
CA ARG A 25 5.19 10.22 -10.55
C ARG A 25 3.92 9.87 -11.30
N ARG A 26 4.04 9.33 -12.52
CA ARG A 26 2.89 8.90 -13.32
C ARG A 26 2.06 7.85 -12.59
N ALA A 27 2.69 6.87 -11.96
CA ALA A 27 1.98 5.84 -11.19
C ALA A 27 1.23 6.43 -10.00
N MET A 28 1.85 7.32 -9.22
CA MET A 28 1.22 8.02 -8.10
C MET A 28 0.01 8.85 -8.55
N LEU A 29 0.17 9.67 -9.60
CA LEU A 29 -0.91 10.53 -10.10
C LEU A 29 -2.10 9.71 -10.60
N VAL A 30 -1.84 8.65 -11.38
CA VAL A 30 -2.92 7.78 -11.87
C VAL A 30 -3.65 7.08 -10.73
N ALA A 31 -2.90 6.53 -9.76
CA ALA A 31 -3.50 5.84 -8.61
C ALA A 31 -4.34 6.81 -7.75
N LEU A 32 -3.81 8.00 -7.45
CA LEU A 32 -4.51 9.00 -6.66
C LEU A 32 -5.72 9.59 -7.39
N ALA A 33 -5.60 9.92 -8.68
CA ALA A 33 -6.71 10.49 -9.45
C ALA A 33 -7.88 9.51 -9.59
N ARG A 34 -7.61 8.21 -9.72
CA ARG A 34 -8.66 7.17 -9.72
C ARG A 34 -9.34 7.06 -8.37
N LYS A 35 -8.57 7.13 -7.28
CA LYS A 35 -9.10 6.96 -5.91
C LYS A 35 -9.77 8.23 -5.37
N TYR A 36 -9.32 9.41 -5.80
CA TYR A 36 -9.74 10.72 -5.31
C TYR A 36 -10.04 11.68 -6.48
N PRO A 37 -11.11 11.44 -7.26
CA PRO A 37 -11.41 12.20 -8.48
C PRO A 37 -11.75 13.68 -8.22
N ALA A 38 -12.15 14.03 -7.00
CA ALA A 38 -12.47 15.40 -6.61
C ALA A 38 -11.24 16.26 -6.26
N ILE A 39 -10.04 15.67 -6.20
CA ILE A 39 -8.81 16.38 -5.85
C ILE A 39 -8.17 16.99 -7.10
N SER A 40 -7.71 18.24 -6.98
CA SER A 40 -7.05 18.95 -8.08
C SER A 40 -5.71 18.30 -8.43
N HIS A 41 -5.39 18.28 -9.72
CA HIS A 41 -4.12 17.74 -10.22
C HIS A 41 -2.89 18.41 -9.56
N ALA A 42 -2.95 19.71 -9.31
CA ALA A 42 -1.87 20.45 -8.64
C ALA A 42 -1.58 19.89 -7.23
N LEU A 43 -2.63 19.56 -6.46
CA LEU A 43 -2.45 18.98 -5.14
C LEU A 43 -1.83 17.57 -5.20
N LEU A 44 -2.22 16.77 -6.19
CA LEU A 44 -1.65 15.44 -6.39
C LEU A 44 -0.15 15.51 -6.73
N GLU A 45 0.26 16.51 -7.53
CA GLU A 45 1.66 16.78 -7.83
C GLU A 45 2.45 17.20 -6.59
N ASP A 46 1.88 18.07 -5.75
CA ASP A 46 2.50 18.48 -4.48
C ASP A 46 2.73 17.28 -3.56
N VAL A 47 1.76 16.36 -3.50
CA VAL A 47 1.89 15.11 -2.75
C VAL A 47 2.99 14.24 -3.32
N ALA A 48 3.03 14.03 -4.64
CA ALA A 48 4.08 13.26 -5.30
C ALA A 48 5.49 13.81 -5.00
N MET A 49 5.64 15.15 -5.05
CA MET A 49 6.89 15.82 -4.70
C MET A 49 7.32 15.55 -3.26
N GLN A 50 6.41 15.64 -2.30
CA GLN A 50 6.69 15.35 -0.90
C GLN A 50 7.09 13.89 -0.67
N VAL A 51 6.45 12.95 -1.38
CA VAL A 51 6.82 11.52 -1.35
C VAL A 51 8.27 11.33 -1.79
N PHE A 52 8.69 11.98 -2.87
CA PHE A 52 10.08 11.91 -3.34
C PHE A 52 11.08 12.52 -2.38
N GLN A 53 10.76 13.66 -1.77
CA GLN A 53 11.62 14.28 -0.75
C GLN A 53 11.83 13.34 0.44
N GLN A 54 10.79 12.61 0.85
CA GLN A 54 10.87 11.65 1.95
C GLN A 54 11.64 10.38 1.57
N LEU A 55 11.47 9.91 0.33
CA LEU A 55 12.24 8.81 -0.20
C LEU A 55 13.74 9.11 -0.11
N TRP A 56 14.14 10.32 -0.53
CA TRP A 56 15.55 10.72 -0.58
C TRP A 56 16.15 11.10 0.77
N SER A 57 15.32 11.59 1.70
CA SER A 57 15.73 11.86 3.08
C SER A 57 15.75 10.60 3.96
N GLY A 58 15.35 9.44 3.43
CA GLY A 58 15.31 8.18 4.18
C GLY A 58 14.22 8.13 5.24
N LEU A 59 13.20 8.98 5.12
CA LEU A 59 12.04 9.05 6.03
C LEU A 59 10.93 8.05 5.65
N ILE A 60 11.06 7.37 4.51
CA ILE A 60 10.21 6.25 4.17
C ILE A 60 10.65 5.06 5.03
N GLY A 61 9.69 4.45 5.72
CA GLY A 61 9.92 3.31 6.62
C GLY A 61 10.43 2.06 5.90
N GLU A 62 10.30 0.89 6.55
CA GLU A 62 10.82 -0.35 5.98
C GLU A 62 10.08 -0.74 4.68
N PHE A 63 10.81 -0.69 3.56
CA PHE A 63 10.37 -1.21 2.28
C PHE A 63 10.90 -2.63 2.10
N PHE A 64 9.99 -3.57 1.83
CA PHE A 64 10.31 -4.96 1.55
C PHE A 64 9.93 -5.29 0.11
N SER A 65 10.87 -5.91 -0.61
CA SER A 65 10.64 -6.50 -1.93
C SER A 65 11.21 -7.92 -1.94
N THR A 66 10.52 -8.83 -2.62
CA THR A 66 10.98 -10.19 -2.86
C THR A 66 12.02 -10.26 -3.98
N HIS A 67 12.18 -9.19 -4.77
CA HIS A 67 13.07 -9.15 -5.92
C HIS A 67 14.47 -8.64 -5.56
N PRO A 68 15.52 -9.05 -6.31
CA PRO A 68 16.87 -8.57 -6.08
C PRO A 68 16.98 -7.05 -6.21
N PRO A 69 17.63 -6.35 -5.26
CA PRO A 69 17.86 -4.92 -5.33
C PRO A 69 18.58 -4.53 -6.62
N GLY A 70 18.06 -3.54 -7.35
CA GLY A 70 18.59 -3.09 -8.64
C GLY A 70 17.93 -3.71 -9.87
N SER A 71 17.17 -4.79 -9.71
CA SER A 71 16.35 -5.35 -10.80
C SER A 71 15.24 -4.40 -11.24
N ASP A 72 14.77 -4.52 -12.49
CA ASP A 72 13.57 -3.82 -12.95
C ASP A 72 12.34 -4.17 -12.10
N ALA A 73 12.23 -5.43 -11.65
CA ALA A 73 11.14 -5.87 -10.77
C ALA A 73 11.17 -5.16 -9.41
N PHE A 74 12.35 -5.02 -8.78
CA PHE A 74 12.50 -4.25 -7.54
C PHE A 74 12.10 -2.78 -7.72
N ARG A 75 12.45 -2.18 -8.87
CA ARG A 75 12.05 -0.82 -9.23
C ARG A 75 10.53 -0.69 -9.34
N GLN A 76 9.88 -1.64 -10.00
CA GLN A 76 8.43 -1.66 -10.15
C GLN A 76 7.71 -1.83 -8.81
N ASP A 77 8.23 -2.69 -7.92
CA ASP A 77 7.69 -2.84 -6.56
C ASP A 77 7.77 -1.53 -5.78
N LEU A 78 8.91 -0.84 -5.85
CA LEU A 78 9.07 0.44 -5.18
C LEU A 78 8.10 1.48 -5.75
N VAL A 79 7.96 1.57 -7.08
CA VAL A 79 6.98 2.46 -7.73
C VAL A 79 5.57 2.18 -7.23
N ARG A 80 5.18 0.91 -7.16
CA ARG A 80 3.87 0.48 -6.67
C ARG A 80 3.68 0.86 -5.20
N TYR A 81 4.69 0.60 -4.37
CA TYR A 81 4.67 0.96 -2.96
C TYR A 81 4.49 2.48 -2.77
N LEU A 82 5.22 3.30 -3.52
CA LEU A 82 5.04 4.76 -3.46
C LEU A 82 3.62 5.17 -3.89
N ALA A 83 3.09 4.59 -4.98
CA ALA A 83 1.78 4.92 -5.53
C ALA A 83 0.59 4.52 -4.66
N HIS A 84 0.61 3.32 -4.07
CA HIS A 84 -0.54 2.76 -3.37
C HIS A 84 -0.46 2.92 -1.85
N VAL A 85 0.71 3.25 -1.31
CA VAL A 85 0.97 3.22 0.13
C VAL A 85 1.34 4.58 0.64
N ILE A 86 2.43 5.15 0.13
CA ILE A 86 2.97 6.39 0.66
C ILE A 86 2.15 7.58 0.17
N ALA A 87 1.85 7.65 -1.13
CA ALA A 87 1.15 8.78 -1.71
C ALA A 87 -0.27 8.99 -1.14
N PRO A 88 -1.12 7.96 -0.95
CA PRO A 88 -2.44 8.16 -0.35
C PRO A 88 -2.36 8.65 1.11
N ARG A 89 -1.42 8.11 1.90
CA ARG A 89 -1.20 8.57 3.29
C ARG A 89 -0.82 10.04 3.32
N ARG A 90 0.05 10.47 2.41
CA ARG A 90 0.47 11.86 2.30
C ARG A 90 -0.61 12.79 1.83
N LEU A 91 -1.46 12.36 0.90
CA LEU A 91 -2.62 13.12 0.50
C LEU A 91 -3.55 13.34 1.70
N VAL A 92 -3.85 12.31 2.48
CA VAL A 92 -4.68 12.43 3.70
C VAL A 92 -4.04 13.35 4.74
N ASP A 93 -2.74 13.19 5.03
CA ASP A 93 -2.01 14.06 5.96
C ASP A 93 -2.05 15.53 5.51
N HIS A 94 -1.87 15.77 4.21
CA HIS A 94 -1.86 17.11 3.64
C HIS A 94 -3.24 17.77 3.71
N LEU A 95 -4.30 17.01 3.42
CA LEU A 95 -5.68 17.47 3.56
C LEU A 95 -6.05 17.78 5.02
N ARG A 96 -5.58 16.95 5.97
CA ARG A 96 -5.76 17.21 7.42
C ARG A 96 -5.10 18.52 7.86
N ARG A 97 -3.89 18.81 7.37
CA ARG A 97 -3.11 20.01 7.76
C ARG A 97 -3.59 21.31 7.12
N THR A 98 -4.11 21.25 5.90
CA THR A 98 -4.48 22.44 5.13
C THR A 98 -5.86 23.00 5.48
N GLY A 99 -6.65 22.31 6.33
CA GLY A 99 -7.91 22.83 6.87
C GLY A 99 -8.97 23.18 5.80
N ARG A 100 -8.73 22.79 4.54
CA ARG A 100 -9.67 23.03 3.44
C ARG A 100 -10.81 22.03 3.63
N GLU A 101 -11.92 22.53 4.14
CA GLU A 101 -13.24 21.94 3.95
C GLU A 101 -13.49 21.82 2.44
N VAL A 102 -12.98 20.75 1.83
CA VAL A 102 -13.68 20.15 0.70
C VAL A 102 -15.03 19.76 1.29
N PRO A 103 -16.17 20.20 0.71
CA PRO A 103 -17.47 20.03 1.33
C PRO A 103 -17.62 18.59 1.83
N VAL A 104 -17.88 18.50 3.14
CA VAL A 104 -17.92 17.30 3.98
C VAL A 104 -18.89 16.24 3.44
N SER A 105 -19.72 16.57 2.46
CA SER A 105 -20.62 15.64 1.77
C SER A 105 -19.90 14.51 1.02
N ASP A 106 -18.63 14.69 0.61
CA ASP A 106 -17.91 13.70 -0.21
C ASP A 106 -16.80 12.94 0.55
N TRP A 107 -16.56 13.24 1.83
CA TRP A 107 -15.50 12.61 2.61
C TRP A 107 -16.04 11.80 3.79
N VAL A 108 -16.09 10.48 3.61
CA VAL A 108 -16.10 9.52 4.72
C VAL A 108 -14.76 9.65 5.46
N ARG A 109 -14.83 10.13 6.69
CA ARG A 109 -13.70 10.50 7.56
C ARG A 109 -12.87 9.25 7.94
N PRO A 110 -11.58 9.14 7.58
CA PRO A 110 -10.72 8.07 8.07
C PRO A 110 -10.29 8.38 9.51
N GLY A 111 -10.75 7.57 10.47
CA GLY A 111 -10.38 7.68 11.88
C GLY A 111 -8.88 7.58 12.10
N GLU A 112 -8.34 8.39 13.02
CA GLU A 112 -6.93 8.78 13.18
C GLU A 112 -5.92 7.65 13.48
N ASP A 113 -6.33 6.38 13.58
CA ASP A 113 -5.46 5.21 13.80
C ASP A 113 -5.05 4.43 12.54
N ASP A 114 -5.43 4.91 11.35
CA ASP A 114 -5.37 4.17 10.07
C ASP A 114 -3.96 3.98 9.48
N LEU A 115 -2.93 4.60 10.07
CA LEU A 115 -1.54 4.51 9.60
C LEU A 115 -0.89 3.14 9.91
N SER A 116 -1.43 2.40 10.87
CA SER A 116 -0.93 1.07 11.29
C SER A 116 -1.45 -0.07 10.39
N GLU A 117 -2.61 0.13 9.75
CA GLU A 117 -3.35 -0.94 9.05
C GLU A 117 -2.91 -1.12 7.60
N HIS A 118 -2.37 -0.08 6.98
CA HIS A 118 -2.00 -0.10 5.56
C HIS A 118 -0.63 -0.72 5.28
N ALA A 119 0.23 -0.94 6.29
CA ALA A 119 1.45 -1.75 6.13
C ALA A 119 1.13 -3.25 5.96
N LEU A 120 -0.12 -3.64 6.21
CA LEU A 120 -0.60 -5.02 6.16
C LEU A 120 -1.11 -5.41 4.77
N PHE A 121 -1.72 -4.49 4.03
CA PHE A 121 -2.19 -4.72 2.67
C PHE A 121 -1.04 -4.93 1.67
N ASP A 122 0.12 -4.31 1.91
CA ASP A 122 1.32 -4.46 1.08
C ASP A 122 2.02 -5.81 1.22
N GLN A 123 1.82 -6.53 2.33
CA GLN A 123 2.34 -7.90 2.48
C GLN A 123 1.41 -8.96 1.89
N VAL A 124 0.16 -8.59 1.58
CA VAL A 124 -0.89 -9.51 1.11
C VAL A 124 -1.13 -9.37 -0.40
N LEU A 125 -0.86 -8.22 -1.02
CA LEU A 125 -1.01 -8.07 -2.47
C LEU A 125 0.27 -8.51 -3.22
N PRO A 126 0.24 -9.59 -4.03
CA PRO A 126 1.42 -10.04 -4.76
C PRO A 126 1.70 -9.15 -5.98
N PRO A 127 2.97 -9.10 -6.43
CA PRO A 127 3.39 -8.22 -7.51
C PRO A 127 2.67 -8.56 -8.81
N CYS A 128 2.01 -7.59 -9.43
CA CYS A 128 1.52 -7.74 -10.80
C CYS A 128 2.62 -7.34 -11.79
N GLY A 129 3.40 -8.32 -12.23
CA GLY A 129 4.37 -8.18 -13.32
C GLY A 129 4.39 -9.47 -14.11
N ASP A 130 4.23 -9.36 -15.43
CA ASP A 130 4.21 -10.46 -16.38
C ASP A 130 5.63 -11.02 -16.59
N GLU A 131 5.80 -12.31 -16.32
CA GLU A 131 6.80 -13.18 -16.95
C GLU A 131 6.35 -14.64 -16.72
N VAL A 132 6.19 -15.39 -17.81
CA VAL A 132 5.46 -16.67 -17.87
C VAL A 132 6.05 -17.77 -16.96
N THR A 133 7.29 -17.62 -16.49
CA THR A 133 7.95 -18.52 -15.53
C THR A 133 7.79 -18.09 -14.06
N ALA A 134 7.67 -16.78 -13.80
CA ALA A 134 7.28 -16.24 -12.49
C ALA A 134 5.82 -16.59 -12.13
N SER A 135 5.02 -17.01 -13.13
CA SER A 135 3.62 -17.37 -12.98
C SER A 135 3.39 -18.56 -12.04
N ALA A 136 4.25 -19.60 -12.06
CA ALA A 136 4.03 -20.80 -11.25
C ALA A 136 4.30 -20.54 -9.76
N GLU A 137 5.41 -19.90 -9.41
CA GLU A 137 5.74 -19.52 -8.04
C GLU A 137 4.76 -18.48 -7.50
N ARG A 138 4.37 -17.51 -8.34
CA ARG A 138 3.35 -16.51 -8.02
C ARG A 138 1.97 -17.13 -7.83
N ALA A 139 1.56 -18.05 -8.70
CA ALA A 139 0.32 -18.80 -8.57
C ALA A 139 0.34 -19.64 -7.30
N GLN A 140 1.47 -20.25 -6.96
CA GLN A 140 1.61 -21.02 -5.73
C GLN A 140 1.55 -20.13 -4.48
N LEU A 141 2.17 -18.95 -4.51
CA LEU A 141 2.09 -17.97 -3.43
C LEU A 141 0.66 -17.45 -3.25
N LEU A 142 -0.01 -17.09 -4.35
CA LEU A 142 -1.41 -16.68 -4.39
C LEU A 142 -2.33 -17.77 -3.85
N HIS A 143 -2.10 -19.03 -4.25
CA HIS A 143 -2.90 -20.16 -3.81
C HIS A 143 -2.72 -20.44 -2.31
N ARG A 144 -1.49 -20.32 -1.79
CA ARG A 144 -1.21 -20.40 -0.35
C ARG A 144 -1.89 -19.26 0.41
N LEU A 145 -1.81 -18.03 -0.11
CA LEU A 145 -2.45 -16.87 0.50
C LEU A 145 -3.98 -17.02 0.53
N ALA A 146 -4.60 -17.40 -0.60
CA ALA A 146 -6.03 -17.66 -0.69
C ALA A 146 -6.45 -18.72 0.35
N ARG A 147 -5.68 -19.81 0.44
CA ARG A 147 -5.92 -20.84 1.46
C ARG A 147 -5.83 -20.28 2.88
N CYS A 148 -4.86 -19.42 3.19
CA CYS A 148 -4.74 -18.79 4.50
C CYS A 148 -5.93 -17.87 4.81
N VAL A 149 -6.45 -17.14 3.82
CA VAL A 149 -7.67 -16.32 3.96
C VAL A 149 -8.90 -17.22 4.19
N ASP A 150 -9.00 -18.34 3.47
CA ASP A 150 -10.08 -19.32 3.64
C ASP A 150 -10.06 -20.03 5.00
N HIS A 151 -8.94 -20.05 5.70
CA HIS A 151 -8.84 -20.57 7.07
C HIS A 151 -9.14 -19.52 8.14
N LEU A 152 -9.39 -18.26 7.77
CA LEU A 152 -9.83 -17.25 8.73
C LEU A 152 -11.24 -17.57 9.23
N PRO A 153 -11.55 -17.24 10.50
CA PRO A 153 -12.92 -17.26 11.00
C PRO A 153 -13.84 -16.41 10.11
N PRO A 154 -15.11 -16.83 9.88
CA PRO A 154 -16.02 -16.14 8.95
C PRO A 154 -16.09 -14.63 9.19
N ARG A 155 -16.24 -14.23 10.47
CA ARG A 155 -16.31 -12.83 10.90
C ARG A 155 -15.10 -11.96 10.49
N MET A 156 -13.92 -12.56 10.34
CA MET A 156 -12.69 -11.88 9.90
C MET A 156 -12.56 -11.95 8.38
N ARG A 157 -12.94 -13.07 7.77
CA ARG A 157 -12.91 -13.27 6.32
C ARG A 157 -13.81 -12.27 5.61
N ASP A 158 -15.02 -12.05 6.11
CA ASP A 158 -15.97 -11.11 5.51
C ASP A 158 -15.37 -9.70 5.44
N VAL A 159 -14.70 -9.27 6.52
CA VAL A 159 -14.01 -7.99 6.58
C VAL A 159 -12.86 -7.95 5.58
N VAL A 160 -12.01 -8.99 5.54
CA VAL A 160 -10.89 -9.06 4.59
C VAL A 160 -11.37 -9.02 3.14
N GLN A 161 -12.41 -9.78 2.80
CA GLN A 161 -12.99 -9.81 1.44
C GLN A 161 -13.48 -8.41 1.02
N GLN A 162 -14.22 -7.75 1.88
CA GLN A 162 -14.72 -6.40 1.61
C GLN A 162 -13.58 -5.39 1.42
N VAL A 163 -12.49 -5.48 2.19
CA VAL A 163 -11.35 -4.59 1.96
C VAL A 163 -10.57 -4.95 0.69
N LEU A 164 -10.49 -6.24 0.32
CA LEU A 164 -9.91 -6.64 -0.98
C LEU A 164 -10.74 -6.12 -2.17
N GLU A 165 -12.03 -5.87 -1.97
CA GLU A 165 -12.95 -5.20 -2.91
C GLU A 165 -12.87 -3.67 -2.83
N ASP A 166 -11.87 -3.10 -2.13
CA ASP A 166 -11.68 -1.67 -1.91
C ASP A 166 -12.86 -0.97 -1.21
N VAL A 167 -13.68 -1.73 -0.46
CA VAL A 167 -14.79 -1.16 0.31
C VAL A 167 -14.26 -0.41 1.54
N ARG A 168 -14.78 0.80 1.76
CA ARG A 168 -14.35 1.65 2.88
C ARG A 168 -14.74 1.01 4.21
N GLN A 169 -13.85 1.10 5.21
CA GLN A 169 -14.09 0.50 6.54
C GLN A 169 -15.42 0.94 7.19
N ALA A 170 -15.83 2.19 7.02
CA ALA A 170 -17.12 2.70 7.51
C ALA A 170 -18.32 2.04 6.81
N ASP A 171 -18.20 1.74 5.52
CA ASP A 171 -19.22 1.03 4.76
C ASP A 171 -19.25 -0.45 5.12
N ILE A 172 -18.09 -1.06 5.42
CA ILE A 172 -17.98 -2.42 5.97
C ILE A 172 -18.63 -2.51 7.35
N ALA A 173 -18.34 -1.53 8.22
CA ALA A 173 -18.93 -1.42 9.55
C ALA A 173 -20.46 -1.38 9.46
N ARG A 174 -21.00 -0.57 8.54
CA ARG A 174 -22.43 -0.48 8.28
C ARG A 174 -23.01 -1.77 7.68
N ALA A 175 -22.33 -2.37 6.71
CA ALA A 175 -22.79 -3.58 6.02
C ALA A 175 -22.81 -4.81 6.95
N LEU A 176 -21.85 -4.89 7.87
CA LEU A 176 -21.71 -6.00 8.81
C LEU A 176 -22.36 -5.70 10.19
N ASP A 177 -22.97 -4.52 10.35
CA ASP A 177 -23.57 -4.03 11.60
C ASP A 177 -22.64 -4.16 12.81
N ILE A 178 -21.42 -3.63 12.66
CA ILE A 178 -20.38 -3.63 13.71
C ILE A 178 -19.72 -2.26 13.84
N PRO A 179 -19.17 -1.90 15.01
CA PRO A 179 -18.39 -0.67 15.15
C PRO A 179 -17.15 -0.65 14.23
N GLU A 180 -16.77 0.53 13.73
CA GLU A 180 -15.53 0.70 12.94
C GLU A 180 -14.29 0.17 13.68
N GLY A 181 -14.20 0.39 15.00
CA GLY A 181 -13.11 -0.18 15.81
C GLY A 181 -13.06 -1.72 15.80
N THR A 182 -14.20 -2.38 15.55
CA THR A 182 -14.28 -3.84 15.41
C THR A 182 -13.81 -4.29 14.02
N VAL A 183 -14.09 -3.51 12.96
CA VAL A 183 -13.54 -3.73 11.62
C VAL A 183 -12.00 -3.73 11.70
N LYS A 184 -11.44 -2.70 12.35
CA LYS A 184 -10.01 -2.54 12.61
C LYS A 184 -9.39 -3.71 13.38
N SER A 185 -9.96 -4.05 14.53
CA SER A 185 -9.49 -5.17 15.36
C SER A 185 -9.53 -6.51 14.60
N ARG A 186 -10.60 -6.75 13.84
CA ARG A 186 -10.73 -7.95 12.99
C ARG A 186 -9.70 -7.97 11.87
N MET A 187 -9.43 -6.84 11.22
CA MET A 187 -8.39 -6.72 10.19
C MET A 187 -6.98 -6.98 10.76
N SER A 188 -6.65 -6.38 11.90
CA SER A 188 -5.36 -6.59 12.57
C SER A 188 -5.15 -8.07 12.91
N GLU A 189 -6.15 -8.72 13.49
CA GLU A 189 -6.08 -10.13 13.87
C GLU A 189 -6.08 -11.06 12.65
N ALA A 190 -6.87 -10.75 11.62
CA ALA A 190 -6.86 -11.47 10.35
C ALA A 190 -5.45 -11.49 9.73
N VAL A 191 -4.79 -10.34 9.67
CA VAL A 191 -3.46 -10.26 9.06
C VAL A 191 -2.42 -10.99 9.90
N LYS A 192 -2.46 -10.88 11.24
CA LYS A 192 -1.56 -11.68 12.10
C LYS A 192 -1.70 -13.17 11.84
N ARG A 193 -2.93 -13.65 11.60
CA ARG A 193 -3.19 -15.06 11.25
C ARG A 193 -2.69 -15.41 9.85
N ILE A 194 -2.92 -14.54 8.86
CA ILE A 194 -2.41 -14.74 7.50
C ILE A 194 -0.88 -14.80 7.52
N LYS A 195 -0.20 -13.86 8.20
CA LYS A 195 1.26 -13.84 8.33
C LYS A 195 1.80 -15.13 8.95
N ARG A 196 1.19 -15.59 10.06
CA ARG A 196 1.54 -16.88 10.68
C ARG A 196 1.32 -18.06 9.74
N CYS A 197 0.20 -18.10 9.02
CA CYS A 197 -0.11 -19.15 8.05
C CYS A 197 0.87 -19.16 6.86
N MET A 198 1.31 -17.98 6.42
CA MET A 198 2.30 -17.81 5.35
C MET A 198 3.74 -18.02 5.82
N GLY A 199 3.99 -18.18 7.13
CA GLY A 199 5.34 -18.28 7.70
C GLY A 199 6.14 -16.97 7.63
N ILE A 200 5.46 -15.83 7.46
CA ILE A 200 6.07 -14.51 7.34
C ILE A 200 6.12 -13.90 8.75
N GLY A 201 7.28 -13.99 9.38
CA GLY A 201 7.52 -13.51 10.75
C GLY A 201 7.89 -14.66 11.68
N LYS A 202 9.19 -14.90 11.84
CA LYS A 202 9.71 -15.78 12.89
C LYS A 202 9.50 -15.14 14.26
N GLU A 203 9.01 -15.97 15.18
CA GLU A 203 9.11 -15.83 16.62
C GLU A 203 10.50 -15.34 17.01
N ARG A 204 10.55 -14.27 17.81
CA ARG A 204 11.72 -14.00 18.64
C ARG A 204 11.54 -14.91 19.88
N PRO A 205 12.55 -15.75 20.22
CA PRO A 205 12.48 -16.61 21.40
C PRO A 205 12.32 -15.81 22.69
#